data_AF-A0A8K1DBT5-F1
#
_entry.id   AF-A0A8K1DBT5-F1
#
_cell.length_a   1.000
_cell.length_b   1.000
_cell.length_c   1.000
_cell.angle_alpha   90.00
_cell.angle_beta   90.00
_cell.angle_gamma   90.00
#
_symmetry.space_group_name_H-M   'P 1'
#
loop_
_entity.id
_entity.type
_entity.pdbx_description
1 polymer ?
#
loop_
_entity_poly.entity_id
_entity_poly.type
_entity_poly.pdbx_seq_one_letter_code
_entity_poly.pdbx_strand_id
1 'polypeptide(L)'
;MNVSKCYEVLGLEPGSSLKEIKSAYRKLALKYHPDKNSSEKDDQQFKLISDAYQTLKNHHKTVVTPNKKFADLYPEDAVSWYNQAEALFAKRKYDEAVVLYDKAVGKLPRYANAWLKKGDCFSNLKRYEEALVCYDKVLEIDSKSTSVVEPKGCMSF
;
A
#
# COMPACT_ATOMS: atom_id res chain seq x y z
N MET A 1 -22.18 11.36 14.50
CA MET A 1 -22.65 10.05 15.00
C MET A 1 -21.45 9.32 15.60
N ASN A 2 -21.54 8.79 16.82
CA ASN A 2 -20.41 8.14 17.49
C ASN A 2 -20.22 6.71 16.96
N VAL A 3 -18.97 6.23 16.89
CA VAL A 3 -18.62 4.90 16.36
C VAL A 3 -19.41 3.77 17.04
N SER A 4 -19.56 3.81 18.36
CA SER A 4 -20.38 2.85 19.13
C SER A 4 -21.84 2.84 18.68
N LYS A 5 -22.41 4.03 18.44
CA LYS A 5 -23.80 4.18 18.01
C LYS A 5 -24.01 3.71 16.57
N CYS A 6 -22.97 3.77 15.73
CA CYS A 6 -23.02 3.22 14.37
C CYS A 6 -23.05 1.68 14.37
N TYR A 7 -22.37 1.03 15.31
CA TYR A 7 -22.44 -0.42 15.48
C TYR A 7 -23.84 -0.88 15.91
N GLU A 8 -24.47 -0.15 16.84
CA GLU A 8 -25.86 -0.40 17.27
C GLU A 8 -26.86 -0.28 16.11
N VAL A 9 -26.72 0.76 15.26
CA VAL A 9 -27.59 0.97 14.09
C VAL A 9 -27.50 -0.18 13.08
N LEU A 10 -26.34 -0.83 12.97
CA LEU A 10 -26.14 -1.99 12.10
C LEU A 10 -26.43 -3.33 12.80
N GLY A 11 -26.73 -3.32 14.10
CA GLY A 11 -26.94 -4.53 14.91
C GLY A 11 -25.67 -5.36 15.08
N LEU A 12 -24.52 -4.72 15.22
CA LEU A 12 -23.20 -5.35 15.32
C LEU A 12 -22.53 -5.05 16.67
N GLU A 13 -21.66 -5.95 17.11
CA GLU A 13 -20.83 -5.75 18.30
C GLU A 13 -19.70 -4.72 18.01
N PRO A 14 -19.36 -3.84 18.97
CA PRO A 14 -18.22 -2.93 18.84
C PRO A 14 -16.92 -3.69 18.57
N GLY A 15 -16.25 -3.37 17.46
CA GLY A 15 -15.00 -4.04 17.05
C GLY A 15 -15.18 -5.10 15.96
N SER A 16 -16.39 -5.30 15.44
CA SER A 16 -16.65 -6.15 14.27
C SER A 16 -15.80 -5.78 13.05
N SER A 17 -15.43 -6.78 12.24
CA SER A 17 -14.55 -6.60 11.08
C SER A 17 -15.24 -5.85 9.92
N LEU A 18 -14.45 -5.20 9.04
CA LEU A 18 -14.99 -4.48 7.88
C LEU A 18 -15.83 -5.39 6.95
N LYS A 19 -15.53 -6.69 6.89
CA LYS A 19 -16.30 -7.68 6.12
C LYS A 19 -17.71 -7.86 6.70
N GLU A 20 -17.82 -7.95 8.01
CA GLU A 20 -19.10 -8.08 8.72
C GLU A 20 -19.93 -6.80 8.59
N ILE A 21 -19.29 -5.64 8.75
CA ILE A 21 -19.91 -4.31 8.57
C ILE A 21 -20.49 -4.17 7.15
N LYS A 22 -19.74 -4.56 6.11
CA LYS A 22 -20.20 -4.52 4.72
C LYS A 22 -21.36 -5.49 4.46
N SER A 23 -21.30 -6.69 5.06
CA SER A 23 -22.36 -7.69 4.95
C SER A 23 -23.67 -7.21 5.60
N ALA A 24 -23.58 -6.66 6.81
CA ALA A 24 -24.73 -6.10 7.54
C ALA A 24 -25.34 -4.91 6.80
N TYR A 25 -24.51 -3.97 6.33
CA TYR A 25 -24.97 -2.84 5.50
C TYR A 25 -25.72 -3.33 4.26
N ARG A 26 -25.18 -4.30 3.51
CA ARG A 26 -25.84 -4.84 2.30
C ARG A 26 -27.22 -5.43 2.62
N LYS A 27 -27.35 -6.17 3.73
CA LYS A 27 -28.64 -6.74 4.15
C LYS A 27 -29.65 -5.65 4.51
N LEU A 28 -29.24 -4.65 5.27
CA LEU A 28 -30.12 -3.55 5.70
C LEU A 28 -30.49 -2.61 4.54
N ALA A 29 -29.54 -2.30 3.66
CA ALA A 29 -29.75 -1.46 2.47
C ALA A 29 -30.74 -2.09 1.46
N LEU A 30 -30.80 -3.43 1.39
CA LEU A 30 -31.80 -4.15 0.60
C LEU A 30 -33.18 -4.16 1.28
N LYS A 31 -33.22 -4.17 2.61
CA LYS A 31 -34.47 -4.18 3.39
C LYS A 31 -35.18 -2.83 3.39
N TYR A 32 -34.41 -1.75 3.46
CA TYR A 32 -34.89 -0.36 3.47
C TYR A 32 -34.58 0.33 2.14
N HIS A 33 -34.59 -0.42 1.03
CA HIS A 33 -34.30 0.16 -0.27
C HIS A 33 -35.41 1.15 -0.64
N PRO A 34 -35.08 2.38 -1.07
CA PRO A 34 -36.07 3.37 -1.47
C PRO A 34 -36.72 2.97 -2.80
N ASP A 35 -37.71 2.08 -2.75
CA ASP A 35 -38.62 1.81 -3.86
C ASP A 35 -39.72 2.87 -3.94
N LYS A 36 -40.40 2.96 -5.10
CA LYS A 36 -41.47 3.94 -5.39
C LYS A 36 -42.66 3.97 -4.41
N ASN A 37 -42.74 3.03 -3.46
CA ASN A 37 -43.78 2.92 -2.41
C ASN A 37 -43.20 2.98 -0.97
N SER A 38 -41.96 3.42 -0.79
CA SER A 38 -41.30 3.44 0.53
C SER A 38 -41.86 4.54 1.42
N SER A 39 -42.05 4.25 2.71
CA SER A 39 -42.46 5.25 3.68
C SER A 39 -41.33 6.28 3.85
N GLU A 40 -41.66 7.54 4.10
CA GLU A 40 -40.68 8.60 4.43
C GLU A 40 -39.75 8.18 5.60
N LYS A 41 -40.25 7.28 6.47
CA LYS A 41 -39.48 6.65 7.55
C LYS A 41 -38.42 5.65 7.06
N ASP A 42 -38.71 4.90 6.00
CA ASP A 42 -37.76 3.94 5.40
C ASP A 42 -36.61 4.67 4.70
N ASP A 43 -36.90 5.81 4.06
CA ASP A 43 -35.89 6.68 3.44
C ASP A 43 -34.96 7.31 4.49
N GLN A 44 -35.52 7.76 5.62
CA GLN A 44 -34.75 8.27 6.75
C GLN A 44 -33.89 7.17 7.37
N GLN A 45 -34.42 5.95 7.48
CA GLN A 45 -33.70 4.80 8.00
C GLN A 45 -32.54 4.40 7.09
N PHE A 46 -32.74 4.41 5.76
CA PHE A 46 -31.69 4.14 4.78
C PHE A 46 -30.55 5.15 4.87
N LYS A 47 -30.88 6.45 5.00
CA LYS A 47 -29.88 7.51 5.21
C LYS A 47 -29.07 7.28 6.48
N LEU A 48 -29.74 6.96 7.60
CA LEU A 48 -29.09 6.69 8.88
C LEU A 48 -28.13 5.47 8.80
N ILE A 49 -28.56 4.39 8.14
CA ILE A 49 -27.73 3.18 7.91
C ILE A 49 -26.52 3.50 7.02
N SER A 50 -26.72 4.30 5.97
CA SER A 50 -25.64 4.75 5.08
C SER A 50 -24.60 5.60 5.83
N ASP A 51 -25.05 6.56 6.63
CA ASP A 51 -24.18 7.43 7.42
C ASP A 51 -23.41 6.64 8.49
N ALA A 52 -24.06 5.66 9.12
CA ALA A 52 -23.42 4.74 10.06
C ALA A 52 -22.30 3.94 9.38
N TYR A 53 -22.59 3.35 8.22
CA TYR A 53 -21.63 2.58 7.43
C TYR A 53 -20.43 3.44 6.99
N GLN A 54 -20.66 4.67 6.51
CA GLN A 54 -19.56 5.57 6.12
C GLN A 54 -18.68 5.95 7.30
N THR A 55 -19.28 6.23 8.45
CA THR A 55 -18.54 6.55 9.69
C THR A 55 -17.68 5.36 10.13
N LEU A 56 -18.24 4.14 10.13
CA LEU A 56 -17.51 2.91 10.47
C LEU A 56 -16.43 2.57 9.45
N LYS A 57 -16.72 2.73 8.15
CA LYS A 57 -15.76 2.53 7.07
C LYS A 57 -14.61 3.51 7.18
N ASN A 58 -14.85 4.77 7.53
CA ASN A 58 -13.80 5.78 7.72
C ASN A 58 -12.99 5.51 9.00
N HIS A 59 -13.64 5.07 10.09
CA HIS A 59 -12.95 4.64 11.31
C HIS A 59 -12.09 3.38 11.07
N HIS A 60 -12.61 2.39 10.34
CA HIS A 60 -11.82 1.25 9.86
C HIS A 60 -10.79 1.66 8.82
N LYS A 61 -10.99 2.72 8.03
CA LYS A 61 -9.96 3.27 7.16
C LYS A 61 -8.85 3.91 8.01
N THR A 62 -9.16 4.57 9.12
CA THR A 62 -8.12 5.09 10.02
C THR A 62 -7.40 3.99 10.82
N VAL A 63 -8.05 2.85 11.08
CA VAL A 63 -7.53 1.76 11.94
C VAL A 63 -6.99 0.55 11.17
N VAL A 64 -7.59 0.20 10.03
CA VAL A 64 -7.38 -1.04 9.23
C VAL A 64 -6.91 -0.75 7.80
N THR A 65 -6.94 0.50 7.34
CA THR A 65 -5.95 0.91 6.35
C THR A 65 -4.86 1.68 7.09
N PRO A 66 -3.62 1.17 7.17
CA PRO A 66 -2.56 2.07 6.77
C PRO A 66 -2.94 2.40 5.34
N ASN A 67 -3.67 3.51 5.17
CA ASN A 67 -3.58 4.30 3.97
C ASN A 67 -2.08 4.58 3.94
N LYS A 68 -1.29 3.67 3.34
CA LYS A 68 0.17 3.78 3.36
C LYS A 68 0.38 5.15 2.81
N LYS A 69 0.73 6.10 3.68
CA LYS A 69 0.91 7.47 3.23
C LYS A 69 1.97 7.35 2.15
N PHE A 70 1.94 8.23 1.15
CA PHE A 70 3.06 8.30 0.22
C PHE A 70 4.40 8.35 0.99
N ALA A 71 4.40 8.96 2.19
CA ALA A 71 5.49 8.96 3.17
C ALA A 71 5.89 7.59 3.78
N ASP A 72 5.02 6.57 3.82
CA ASP A 72 5.37 5.21 4.28
C ASP A 72 5.84 4.31 3.13
N LEU A 73 5.36 4.58 1.91
CA LEU A 73 5.84 3.93 0.67
C LEU A 73 7.16 4.54 0.19
N TYR A 74 7.40 5.78 0.59
CA TYR A 74 8.58 6.55 0.34
C TYR A 74 8.85 7.47 1.54
N PRO A 75 9.51 6.98 2.61
CA PRO A 75 10.08 7.86 3.64
C PRO A 75 10.79 9.01 2.94
N GLU A 76 10.46 10.25 3.32
CA GLU A 76 11.11 11.44 2.73
C GLU A 76 12.64 11.31 2.81
N ASP A 77 13.13 10.67 3.88
CA ASP A 77 14.53 10.32 4.06
C ASP A 77 15.08 9.42 2.93
N ALA A 78 14.34 8.39 2.53
CA ALA A 78 14.77 7.44 1.49
C ALA A 78 14.78 8.08 0.10
N VAL A 79 13.79 8.93 -0.21
CA VAL A 79 13.76 9.70 -1.46
C VAL A 79 14.86 10.76 -1.46
N SER A 80 15.08 11.42 -0.32
CA SER A 80 16.15 12.40 -0.14
C SER A 80 17.52 11.77 -0.36
N TRP A 81 17.80 10.60 0.24
CA TRP A 81 19.04 9.88 0.02
C TRP A 81 19.19 9.41 -1.43
N TYR A 82 18.12 8.95 -2.08
CA TYR A 82 18.14 8.62 -3.51
C TYR A 82 18.53 9.84 -4.37
N ASN A 83 17.92 11.00 -4.13
CA ASN A 83 18.22 12.22 -4.88
C ASN A 83 19.67 12.70 -4.66
N GLN A 84 20.15 12.62 -3.41
CA GLN A 84 21.55 12.93 -3.09
C GLN A 84 22.51 11.94 -3.76
N ALA A 85 22.15 10.64 -3.79
CA ALA A 85 22.93 9.61 -4.47
C ALA A 85 22.99 9.86 -5.98
N GLU A 86 21.88 10.27 -6.62
CA GLU A 86 21.88 10.65 -8.04
C GLU A 86 22.79 11.85 -8.31
N ALA A 87 22.79 12.85 -7.42
CA ALA A 87 23.70 13.99 -7.57
C ALA A 87 25.18 13.57 -7.48
N LEU A 88 25.51 12.57 -6.63
CA LEU A 88 26.85 11.99 -6.54
C LEU A 88 27.18 11.10 -7.75
N PHE A 89 26.21 10.34 -8.24
CA PHE A 89 26.33 9.53 -9.45
C PHE A 89 26.66 10.40 -10.67
N ALA A 90 25.95 11.53 -10.83
CA ALA A 90 26.23 12.51 -11.88
C ALA A 90 27.65 13.10 -11.75
N LYS A 91 28.17 13.22 -10.53
CA LYS A 91 29.56 13.62 -10.24
C LYS A 91 30.58 12.46 -10.36
N ARG A 92 30.15 11.27 -10.81
CA ARG A 92 30.96 10.05 -10.91
C ARG A 92 31.56 9.57 -9.59
N LYS A 93 31.00 9.98 -8.46
CA LYS A 93 31.40 9.55 -7.11
C LYS A 93 30.62 8.29 -6.73
N TYR A 94 30.92 7.19 -7.41
CA TYR A 94 30.11 5.97 -7.32
C TYR A 94 30.16 5.31 -5.94
N ASP A 95 31.31 5.26 -5.26
CA ASP A 95 31.42 4.70 -3.91
C ASP A 95 30.55 5.45 -2.88
N GLU A 96 30.56 6.78 -2.92
CA GLU A 96 29.73 7.61 -2.04
C GLU A 96 28.22 7.46 -2.39
N ALA A 97 27.90 7.36 -3.68
CA ALA A 97 26.54 7.13 -4.14
C ALA A 97 25.98 5.78 -3.67
N VAL A 98 26.79 4.71 -3.70
CA VAL A 98 26.39 3.38 -3.19
C VAL A 98 25.99 3.45 -1.72
N VAL A 99 26.74 4.16 -0.87
CA VAL A 99 26.42 4.31 0.56
C VAL A 99 25.06 4.99 0.75
N LEU A 100 24.74 6.00 -0.05
CA LEU A 100 23.45 6.67 0.00
C LEU A 100 22.32 5.80 -0.56
N TYR A 101 22.55 5.07 -1.65
CA TYR A 101 21.60 4.09 -2.15
C TYR A 101 21.34 2.98 -1.12
N ASP A 102 22.36 2.54 -0.37
CA ASP A 102 22.23 1.56 0.72
C ASP A 102 21.32 2.07 1.85
N LYS A 103 21.46 3.33 2.23
CA LYS A 103 20.55 3.96 3.19
C LYS A 103 19.13 4.03 2.64
N ALA A 104 18.96 4.38 1.36
CA ALA A 104 17.66 4.46 0.71
C ALA A 104 16.96 3.08 0.67
N VAL A 105 17.65 2.02 0.22
CA VAL A 105 17.07 0.66 0.17
C VAL A 105 16.93 0.04 1.56
N GLY A 106 17.76 0.45 2.54
CA GLY A 106 17.60 0.03 3.93
C GLY A 106 16.31 0.53 4.57
N LYS A 107 15.82 1.71 4.17
CA LYS A 107 14.49 2.21 4.57
C LYS A 107 13.38 1.72 3.67
N LEU A 108 13.66 1.58 2.37
CA LEU A 108 12.72 1.07 1.38
C LEU A 108 13.30 -0.13 0.63
N PRO A 109 13.18 -1.34 1.19
CA PRO A 109 13.67 -2.53 0.53
C PRO A 109 13.01 -2.78 -0.83
N ARG A 110 11.82 -2.23 -1.06
CA ARG A 110 11.05 -2.36 -2.30
C ARG A 110 11.24 -1.21 -3.29
N TYR A 111 12.25 -0.35 -3.09
CA TYR A 111 12.52 0.74 -4.02
C TYR A 111 13.36 0.28 -5.21
N ALA A 112 12.69 -0.25 -6.24
CA ALA A 112 13.33 -0.82 -7.43
C ALA A 112 14.33 0.13 -8.10
N ASN A 113 13.99 1.42 -8.26
CA ASN A 113 14.89 2.39 -8.89
C ASN A 113 16.19 2.59 -8.10
N ALA A 114 16.14 2.59 -6.76
CA ALA A 114 17.33 2.71 -5.94
C ALA A 114 18.25 1.48 -6.07
N TRP A 115 17.68 0.27 -6.13
CA TRP A 115 18.42 -0.95 -6.41
C TRP A 115 19.06 -0.94 -7.80
N LEU A 116 18.33 -0.50 -8.82
CA LEU A 116 18.83 -0.39 -10.18
C LEU A 116 20.04 0.56 -10.25
N LYS A 117 19.90 1.77 -9.70
CA LYS A 117 20.98 2.77 -9.67
C LYS A 117 22.18 2.31 -8.84
N LYS A 118 21.95 1.57 -7.75
CA LYS A 118 23.02 0.93 -6.98
C LYS A 118 23.78 -0.08 -7.83
N GLY A 119 23.08 -0.91 -8.60
CA GLY A 119 23.69 -1.83 -9.57
C GLY A 119 24.50 -1.09 -10.63
N ASP A 120 24.01 0.02 -11.16
CA ASP A 120 24.74 0.86 -12.11
C ASP A 120 26.02 1.44 -11.51
N CYS A 121 26.00 1.84 -10.23
CA CYS A 121 27.21 2.29 -9.53
C CYS A 121 28.25 1.17 -9.45
N PHE A 122 27.84 -0.04 -9.04
CA PHE A 122 28.74 -1.18 -8.97
C PHE A 122 29.30 -1.58 -10.34
N SER A 123 28.48 -1.53 -11.38
CA SER A 123 28.92 -1.74 -12.77
C SER A 123 30.00 -0.74 -13.18
N ASN A 124 29.83 0.55 -12.83
CA ASN A 124 30.84 1.59 -13.08
C ASN A 124 32.12 1.40 -12.24
N LEU A 125 32.00 0.81 -11.04
CA LEU A 125 33.13 0.43 -10.19
C LEU A 125 33.77 -0.91 -10.59
N LYS A 126 33.31 -1.55 -11.67
CA LYS A 126 33.74 -2.89 -12.13
C LYS A 126 33.47 -4.03 -11.13
N ARG A 127 32.52 -3.83 -10.21
CA ARG A 127 32.08 -4.81 -9.21
C ARG A 127 30.84 -5.54 -9.72
N TYR A 128 31.03 -6.35 -10.76
CA TYR A 128 29.92 -6.94 -11.52
C TYR A 128 29.08 -7.93 -10.72
N GLU A 129 29.69 -8.68 -9.80
CA GLU A 129 28.96 -9.64 -8.94
C GLU A 129 27.90 -8.93 -8.08
N GLU A 130 28.25 -7.79 -7.48
CA GLU A 130 27.34 -7.02 -6.66
C GLU A 130 26.29 -6.28 -7.49
N ALA A 131 26.65 -5.87 -8.71
CA ALA A 131 25.68 -5.30 -9.65
C ALA A 131 24.59 -6.32 -10.00
N LEU A 132 24.96 -7.57 -10.28
CA LEU A 132 24.02 -8.66 -10.57
C LEU A 132 23.06 -8.89 -9.40
N VAL A 133 23.57 -8.96 -8.17
CA VAL A 133 22.73 -9.09 -6.97
C VAL A 133 21.72 -7.95 -6.86
N CYS A 134 22.11 -6.72 -7.20
CA CYS A 134 21.20 -5.58 -7.21
C CYS A 134 20.13 -5.71 -8.29
N TYR A 135 20.49 -6.15 -9.50
CA TYR A 135 19.54 -6.35 -10.60
C TYR A 135 18.56 -7.51 -10.32
N ASP A 136 19.02 -8.60 -9.71
CA ASP A 136 18.17 -9.70 -9.26
C ASP A 136 17.12 -9.22 -8.24
N LYS A 137 17.50 -8.31 -7.34
CA LYS A 137 16.56 -7.69 -6.40
C LYS A 137 15.52 -6.83 -7.10
N VAL A 138 15.88 -6.10 -8.15
CA VAL A 138 14.91 -5.36 -8.96
C VAL A 138 13.89 -6.30 -9.59
N LEU A 139 14.34 -7.41 -10.17
CA LEU A 139 13.47 -8.43 -10.76
C LEU A 139 12.57 -9.10 -9.72
N GLU A 140 13.07 -9.39 -8.52
CA GLU A 140 12.27 -9.91 -7.40
C GLU A 140 11.17 -8.93 -6.97
N ILE A 141 11.48 -7.62 -6.95
CA ILE A 141 10.51 -6.58 -6.58
C ILE A 141 9.44 -6.42 -7.68
N ASP A 142 9.86 -6.39 -8.94
CA ASP A 142 8.95 -6.19 -10.09
C ASP A 142 8.07 -7.41 -10.35
N SER A 143 8.64 -8.62 -10.28
CA SER A 143 7.87 -9.87 -10.35
C SER A 143 6.81 -9.94 -9.25
N LYS A 144 7.12 -9.50 -8.02
CA LYS A 144 6.15 -9.43 -6.92
C LYS A 144 5.10 -8.32 -7.08
N SER A 145 5.32 -7.36 -7.98
CA SER A 145 4.35 -6.34 -8.39
C SER A 145 3.42 -6.86 -9.49
N THR A 146 3.91 -7.76 -10.34
CA THR A 146 3.22 -8.27 -11.54
C THR A 146 2.64 -9.68 -11.42
N SER A 147 3.02 -10.47 -10.40
CA SER A 147 2.64 -11.88 -10.34
C SER A 147 1.24 -12.11 -9.72
N VAL A 148 0.23 -11.99 -10.57
CA VAL A 148 -0.74 -13.08 -10.79
C VAL A 148 0.01 -14.13 -11.65
N VAL A 149 0.41 -15.26 -11.04
CA VAL A 149 0.90 -16.55 -11.64
C VAL A 149 2.11 -16.49 -12.63
N GLU A 150 3.10 -17.38 -12.74
CA GLU A 150 3.39 -18.75 -12.32
C GLU A 150 4.92 -18.90 -12.05
N PRO A 151 5.37 -19.87 -11.24
CA PRO A 151 6.75 -20.33 -11.24
C PRO A 151 6.97 -21.36 -12.36
N LYS A 152 7.59 -20.98 -13.47
CA LYS A 152 8.14 -21.96 -14.42
C LYS A 152 9.51 -21.52 -14.93
N GLY A 153 10.49 -22.39 -14.75
CA GLY A 153 11.63 -22.47 -15.65
C GLY A 153 12.99 -22.07 -15.10
N CYS A 154 13.40 -22.57 -13.92
CA CYS A 154 14.80 -22.87 -13.71
C CYS A 154 14.97 -24.38 -13.89
N MET A 155 15.26 -24.81 -15.13
CA MET A 155 16.03 -26.03 -15.34
C MET A 155 17.41 -25.60 -15.82
N SER A 156 18.36 -25.88 -14.96
CA SER A 156 19.80 -25.89 -15.19
C SER A 156 20.19 -26.78 -16.37
N PHE A 157 21.30 -26.38 -16.98
CA PHE A 157 22.02 -26.95 -18.14
C PHE A 157 22.12 -28.46 -18.23
#